data_AF-A0A7C5ND55-F1
#
_entry.id   AF-A0A7C5ND55-F1
#
_cell.length_a   1.000
_cell.length_b   1.000
_cell.length_c   1.000
_cell.angle_alpha   90.00
_cell.angle_beta   90.00
_cell.angle_gamma   90.00
#
_symmetry.space_group_name_H-M   'P 1'
#
loop_
_entity.id
_entity.type
_entity.pdbx_description
1 polymer ?
#
loop_
_entity_poly.entity_id
_entity_poly.type
_entity_poly.pdbx_seq_one_letter_code
_entity_poly.pdbx_strand_id
1 'polypeptide(L)'
;NGACAYLIYDQLGMAHCGIETAYNNGDITFKKPISCHLYPLRIKKDKALSFEAINYDEWEICSAACALGKQKKIPVYQFVKDALVRKYGLAFYEELDAAFNYVMRNNPKK
;
A
#
# COMPACT_ATOMS: atom_id res chain seq x y z
N ASN A 1 -14.63 11.51 -14.82
CA ASN A 1 -15.35 11.20 -13.55
C ASN A 1 -14.81 9.92 -12.91
N GLY A 2 -13.51 9.88 -12.62
CA GLY A 2 -12.74 8.68 -12.20
C GLY A 2 -12.66 8.46 -10.69
N ALA A 3 -13.76 8.70 -9.97
CA ALA A 3 -13.84 8.30 -8.56
C ALA A 3 -14.15 6.79 -8.47
N CYS A 4 -13.52 6.10 -7.52
CA CYS A 4 -13.86 4.72 -7.20
C CYS A 4 -15.35 4.64 -6.82
N ALA A 5 -16.07 3.61 -7.29
CA ALA A 5 -17.50 3.42 -6.96
C ALA A 5 -17.78 3.25 -5.45
N TYR A 6 -16.74 2.97 -4.66
CA TYR A 6 -16.80 2.82 -3.21
C TYR A 6 -16.23 4.03 -2.46
N LEU A 7 -15.96 5.15 -3.14
CA LEU A 7 -15.49 6.37 -2.51
C LEU A 7 -16.65 7.06 -1.78
N ILE A 8 -16.46 7.37 -0.52
CA ILE A 8 -17.39 8.17 0.30
C ILE A 8 -16.65 9.36 0.89
N TYR A 9 -17.39 10.39 1.28
CA TYR A 9 -16.83 11.56 1.96
C TYR A 9 -17.36 11.65 3.38
N ASP A 10 -16.49 12.00 4.33
CA ASP A 10 -16.94 12.32 5.69
C ASP A 10 -17.43 13.77 5.81
N GLN A 11 -17.84 14.15 7.02
CA GLN A 11 -18.36 15.50 7.31
C GLN A 11 -17.32 16.62 7.07
N LEU A 12 -16.03 16.29 7.10
CA LEU A 12 -14.93 17.22 6.84
C LEU A 12 -14.53 17.24 5.36
N GLY A 13 -15.22 16.48 4.51
CA GLY A 13 -14.91 16.35 3.08
C GLY A 13 -13.69 15.47 2.78
N MET A 14 -13.21 14.68 3.75
CA MET A 14 -12.13 13.71 3.51
C MET A 14 -12.69 12.48 2.81
N ALA A 15 -11.94 11.99 1.82
CA ALA A 15 -12.36 10.86 1.02
C ALA A 15 -11.92 9.53 1.66
N HIS A 16 -12.85 8.59 1.79
CA HIS A 16 -12.66 7.27 2.39
C HIS A 16 -13.14 6.15 1.46
N CYS A 17 -12.66 4.94 1.69
CA CYS A 17 -13.21 3.74 1.05
C CYS A 17 -14.35 3.20 1.92
N GLY A 18 -15.59 3.23 1.41
CA GLY A 18 -16.77 2.79 2.14
C GLY A 18 -16.70 1.32 2.59
N ILE A 19 -16.08 0.44 1.80
CA ILE A 19 -15.85 -0.96 2.21
C ILE A 19 -14.94 -1.03 3.44
N GLU A 20 -13.87 -0.23 3.47
CA GLU A 20 -12.95 -0.23 4.60
C GLU A 20 -13.60 0.37 5.85
N THR A 21 -14.34 1.46 5.69
CA THR A 21 -15.08 2.08 6.78
C THR A 21 -16.09 1.11 7.40
N ALA A 22 -16.91 0.45 6.57
CA ALA A 22 -17.88 -0.54 7.02
C ALA A 22 -17.21 -1.73 7.74
N TYR A 23 -16.07 -2.22 7.22
CA TYR A 23 -15.31 -3.28 7.88
C TYR A 23 -14.78 -2.84 9.25
N ASN A 24 -14.19 -1.64 9.34
CA ASN A 24 -13.64 -1.11 10.59
C ASN A 24 -14.73 -0.83 11.65
N ASN A 25 -15.96 -0.54 11.21
CA ASN A 25 -17.12 -0.36 12.08
C ASN A 25 -17.76 -1.69 12.53
N GLY A 26 -17.39 -2.82 11.92
CA GLY A 26 -18.00 -4.12 12.17
C GLY A 26 -19.32 -4.37 11.43
N ASP A 27 -19.72 -3.48 10.51
CA ASP A 27 -20.94 -3.60 9.71
C ASP A 27 -20.85 -4.77 8.70
N ILE A 28 -19.63 -5.09 8.27
CA ILE A 28 -19.33 -6.21 7.36
C ILE A 28 -18.12 -7.00 7.86
N THR A 29 -18.06 -8.28 7.51
CA THR A 29 -16.99 -9.19 7.95
C THR A 29 -15.81 -9.28 6.97
N PHE A 30 -15.91 -8.64 5.80
CA PHE A 30 -14.88 -8.69 4.77
C PHE A 30 -14.17 -7.35 4.60
N LYS A 31 -12.84 -7.39 4.57
CA LYS A 31 -11.98 -6.21 4.33
C LYS A 31 -11.91 -5.87 2.84
N LYS A 32 -11.58 -4.62 2.50
CA LYS A 32 -11.41 -4.16 1.11
C LYS A 32 -10.56 -5.12 0.25
N PRO A 33 -10.77 -5.19 -1.08
CA PRO A 33 -10.01 -6.08 -1.95
C PRO A 33 -8.49 -5.89 -1.81
N ILE A 34 -7.72 -6.98 -1.93
CA ILE A 34 -6.28 -6.95 -1.68
C ILE A 34 -5.54 -5.96 -2.60
N SER A 35 -6.00 -5.83 -3.85
CA SER A 35 -5.47 -4.86 -4.82
C SER A 35 -5.67 -3.40 -4.40
N CYS A 36 -6.79 -3.10 -3.73
CA CYS A 36 -7.06 -1.77 -3.17
C CYS A 36 -6.26 -1.55 -1.88
N HIS A 37 -6.12 -2.57 -1.04
CA HIS A 37 -5.36 -2.48 0.21
C HIS A 37 -3.86 -2.27 -0.03
N LEU A 38 -3.32 -2.84 -1.10
CA LEU A 38 -1.92 -2.70 -1.48
C LEU A 38 -1.59 -1.35 -2.14
N TYR A 39 -2.56 -0.56 -2.56
CA TYR A 39 -2.29 0.71 -3.23
C TYR A 39 -1.47 1.65 -2.32
N PRO A 40 -0.36 2.23 -2.79
CA PRO A 40 0.05 2.44 -4.20
C PRO A 40 0.88 1.33 -4.86
N LEU A 41 1.03 0.15 -4.26
CA LEU A 41 1.68 -1.00 -4.90
C LEU A 41 0.73 -1.77 -5.83
N ARG A 42 1.21 -2.08 -7.04
CA ARG A 42 0.52 -2.85 -8.07
C ARG A 42 1.30 -4.12 -8.39
N ILE A 43 0.57 -5.22 -8.53
CA ILE A 43 1.15 -6.54 -8.78
C ILE A 43 0.88 -6.92 -10.23
N LYS A 44 1.95 -7.21 -10.97
CA LYS A 44 1.90 -7.78 -12.31
C LYS A 44 2.42 -9.21 -12.23
N LYS A 45 1.62 -10.18 -12.67
CA LYS A 45 2.02 -11.59 -12.71
C LYS A 45 2.55 -11.92 -14.08
N ASP A 46 3.78 -12.41 -14.15
CA ASP A 46 4.29 -13.03 -15.37
C ASP A 46 4.01 -14.52 -15.31
N LYS A 47 3.09 -14.99 -16.16
CA LYS A 47 2.70 -16.40 -16.21
C LYS A 47 3.76 -17.29 -16.85
N ALA A 48 4.63 -16.73 -17.69
CA ALA A 48 5.67 -17.49 -18.38
C ALA A 48 6.87 -17.73 -17.47
N LEU A 49 7.22 -16.73 -16.64
CA LEU A 49 8.39 -16.75 -15.77
C LEU A 49 8.07 -17.09 -14.31
N SER A 50 6.80 -17.39 -13.99
CA SER A 50 6.32 -17.78 -12.65
C SER A 50 6.76 -16.83 -11.53
N PHE A 51 6.79 -15.51 -11.79
CA PHE A 51 7.09 -14.50 -10.77
C PHE A 51 6.05 -13.37 -10.73
N GLU A 52 5.99 -12.68 -9.59
CA GLU A 52 5.16 -11.49 -9.40
C GLU A 52 6.05 -10.25 -9.26
N ALA A 53 5.81 -9.24 -10.09
CA ALA A 53 6.43 -7.93 -9.98
C ALA A 53 5.57 -7.00 -9.14
N ILE A 54 6.12 -6.47 -8.05
CA ILE A 54 5.48 -5.45 -7.19
C ILE A 54 6.04 -4.09 -7.59
N ASN A 55 5.17 -3.23 -8.14
CA ASN A 55 5.56 -1.93 -8.68
C ASN A 55 4.84 -0.81 -7.94
N TYR A 56 5.54 0.28 -7.64
CA TYR A 56 4.91 1.50 -7.16
C TYR A 56 4.21 2.20 -8.33
N ASP A 57 2.94 2.56 -8.12
CA ASP A 57 2.09 3.27 -9.07
C ASP A 57 2.11 4.76 -8.71
N GLU A 58 2.74 5.57 -9.56
CA GLU A 58 2.91 7.00 -9.35
C GLU A 58 1.89 7.80 -10.16
N TRP A 59 1.23 8.74 -9.49
CA TRP A 59 0.27 9.68 -10.08
C TRP A 59 0.36 11.04 -9.37
N GLU A 60 -0.15 12.10 -10.00
CA GLU A 60 0.06 13.47 -9.52
C GLU A 60 -0.51 13.74 -8.13
N ILE A 61 -1.60 13.07 -7.75
CA ILE A 61 -2.24 13.30 -6.44
C ILE A 61 -1.48 12.64 -5.27
N CYS A 62 -0.45 11.82 -5.55
CA CYS A 62 0.44 11.28 -4.51
C CYS A 62 1.40 12.33 -3.95
N SER A 63 1.59 13.49 -4.60
CA SER A 63 2.61 14.48 -4.24
C SER A 63 2.62 14.87 -2.75
N ALA A 64 1.45 15.16 -2.18
CA ALA A 64 1.31 15.48 -0.76
C ALA A 64 1.69 14.31 0.16
N ALA A 65 1.27 13.09 -0.17
CA ALA A 65 1.61 11.89 0.59
C ALA A 65 3.11 11.57 0.53
N CYS A 66 3.73 11.73 -0.64
CA CYS A 66 5.17 11.56 -0.84
C CYS A 66 5.98 12.58 -0.01
N ALA A 67 5.55 13.85 0.02
CA ALA A 67 6.20 14.88 0.84
C ALA A 67 6.18 14.52 2.33
N LEU A 68 5.02 14.10 2.84
CA LEU A 68 4.86 13.67 4.23
C LEU A 68 5.67 12.41 4.54
N GLY A 69 5.65 11.41 3.64
CA GLY A 69 6.41 10.18 3.78
C GLY A 69 7.92 10.45 3.84
N LYS A 70 8.42 11.36 3.00
CA LYS A 70 9.82 11.82 3.03
C LYS A 70 10.18 12.50 4.35
N GLN A 71 9.31 13.39 4.85
CA GLN A 71 9.52 14.06 6.14
C GLN A 71 9.56 13.06 7.30
N LYS A 72 8.67 12.06 7.28
CA LYS A 72 8.60 11.02 8.31
C LYS A 72 9.60 9.88 8.10
N LYS A 73 10.36 9.88 7.00
CA LYS A 73 11.27 8.80 6.58
C LYS A 73 10.58 7.43 6.51
N ILE A 74 9.33 7.40 6.07
CA ILE A 74 8.55 6.16 5.93
C ILE A 74 8.65 5.66 4.49
N PRO A 75 9.30 4.52 4.22
CA PRO A 75 9.30 3.89 2.90
C PRO A 75 7.92 3.30 2.56
N VAL A 76 7.61 3.25 1.26
CA VAL A 76 6.28 2.85 0.76
C VAL A 76 5.87 1.45 1.23
N TYR A 77 6.79 0.47 1.29
CA TYR A 77 6.44 -0.88 1.72
C TYR A 77 6.02 -0.95 3.19
N GLN A 78 6.54 -0.08 4.06
CA GLN A 78 6.11 0.02 5.46
C GLN A 78 4.73 0.66 5.57
N PHE A 79 4.42 1.65 4.72
CA PHE A 79 3.09 2.26 4.66
C PHE A 79 1.99 1.23 4.33
N VAL A 80 2.29 0.23 3.50
CA VAL A 80 1.34 -0.84 3.13
C VAL A 80 1.62 -2.17 3.86
N LYS A 81 2.28 -2.14 5.02
CA LYS A 81 2.65 -3.33 5.82
C LYS A 81 1.50 -4.33 5.95
N ASP A 82 0.35 -3.88 6.44
CA ASP A 82 -0.81 -4.75 6.70
C ASP A 82 -1.32 -5.43 5.42
N ALA A 83 -1.20 -4.75 4.28
CA ALA A 83 -1.59 -5.30 2.99
C ALA A 83 -0.59 -6.34 2.46
N LEU A 84 0.71 -6.09 2.64
CA LEU A 84 1.76 -7.04 2.31
C LEU A 84 1.67 -8.29 3.17
N VAL A 85 1.52 -8.13 4.49
CA VAL A 85 1.35 -9.25 5.43
C VAL A 85 0.10 -10.06 5.09
N ARG A 86 -1.03 -9.39 4.79
CA ARG A 86 -2.25 -10.09 4.37
C ARG A 86 -2.09 -10.89 3.07
N LYS A 87 -1.27 -10.42 2.12
CA LYS A 87 -1.10 -11.10 0.83
C LYS A 87 -0.03 -12.19 0.85
N TYR A 88 1.14 -11.89 1.41
CA TYR A 88 2.34 -12.72 1.31
C TYR A 88 2.79 -13.32 2.65
N GLY A 89 2.15 -12.92 3.76
CA GLY A 89 2.50 -13.38 5.10
C GLY A 89 3.55 -12.50 5.80
N LEU A 90 3.71 -12.74 7.10
CA LEU A 90 4.64 -12.00 7.95
C LEU A 90 6.10 -12.24 7.55
N ALA A 91 6.47 -13.50 7.28
CA ALA A 91 7.83 -13.86 6.90
C ALA A 91 8.33 -13.08 5.68
N PHE A 92 7.51 -12.95 4.63
CA PHE A 92 7.84 -12.15 3.45
C PHE A 92 8.08 -10.67 3.80
N TYR A 93 7.24 -10.10 4.67
CA TYR A 93 7.40 -8.71 5.10
C TYR A 93 8.71 -8.50 5.87
N GLU A 94 9.05 -9.42 6.76
CA GLU A 94 10.28 -9.38 7.56
C GLU A 94 11.53 -9.52 6.67
N GLU A 95 11.50 -10.39 5.66
CA GLU A 95 12.57 -10.51 4.67
C GLU A 95 12.74 -9.20 3.87
N LEU A 96 11.64 -8.59 3.44
CA LEU A 96 11.67 -7.32 2.72
C LEU A 96 12.23 -6.18 3.58
N ASP A 97 11.84 -6.10 4.86
CA ASP A 97 12.34 -5.10 5.81
C ASP A 97 13.83 -5.32 6.10
N ALA A 98 14.27 -6.57 6.26
CA ALA A 98 15.67 -6.93 6.41
C ALA A 98 16.50 -6.54 5.17
N ALA A 99 16.00 -6.83 3.97
CA ALA A 99 16.66 -6.45 2.71
C ALA A 99 16.78 -4.93 2.57
N PHE A 100 15.72 -4.18 2.90
CA PHE A 100 15.76 -2.72 2.92
C PHE A 100 16.84 -2.21 3.90
N ASN A 101 16.86 -2.71 5.13
CA ASN A 101 17.84 -2.32 6.13
C ASN A 101 19.28 -2.64 5.69
N TYR A 102 19.50 -3.78 5.04
CA TYR A 102 20.79 -4.14 4.47
C TYR A 102 21.22 -3.14 3.37
N VAL A 103 20.32 -2.80 2.44
CA VAL A 103 20.61 -1.81 1.38
C VAL A 103 20.92 -0.44 1.98
N MET A 104 20.16 0.01 2.98
CA MET A 104 20.35 1.30 3.61
C MET A 104 21.67 1.40 4.40
N ARG A 105 22.12 0.31 5.03
CA ARG A 105 23.43 0.28 5.72
C ARG A 105 24.62 0.29 4.76
N ASN A 106 24.47 -0.38 3.62
CA ASN A 106 25.58 -0.62 2.68
C ASN A 106 25.62 0.35 1.49
N ASN A 107 24.65 1.24 1.36
CA ASN A 107 24.60 2.22 0.28
C ASN A 107 24.26 3.63 0.82
N PRO A 108 25.24 4.36 1.39
CA PRO A 108 25.00 5.62 2.09
C PRO A 108 24.66 6.81 1.17
N LYS A 109 24.49 6.60 -0.15
CA LYS A 109 24.15 7.64 -1.11
C LYS A 109 22.65 7.72 -1.34
N LYS A 110 21.90 8.22 -0.35
CA LYS A 110 20.60 8.89 -0.54
C LYS A 110 20.37 9.93 0.55
#